data_AF-A0A3P6F271-F1
#
_entry.id   AF-A0A3P6F271-F1
#
_cell.length_a   1.000
_cell.length_b   1.000
_cell.length_c   1.000
_cell.angle_alpha   90.00
_cell.angle_beta   90.00
_cell.angle_gamma   90.00
#
_symmetry.space_group_name_H-M   'P 1'
#
loop_
_entity.id
_entity.type
_entity.pdbx_description
1 polymer ?
#
loop_
_entity_poly.entity_id
_entity_poly.type
_entity_poly.pdbx_seq_one_letter_code
_entity_poly.pdbx_strand_id
1 'polypeptide(L)'
;MCQLQFTSSWEDVIQQLHGSPRNKDLRRLTLLAVQGTIYWLWHERNTRLHQQTFRTAEAIFSTIDKQLWNRVQSFRHTNPRASTAMMQLWFLRS
;
A
#
# COMPACT_ATOMS: atom_id res chain seq x y z
N MET A 1 12.11 2.54 8.05
CA MET A 1 11.24 3.19 7.05
C MET A 1 11.45 2.52 5.71
N CYS A 2 10.41 2.46 4.87
CA CYS A 2 10.63 2.43 3.42
C CYS A 2 11.52 3.62 3.09
N GLN A 3 12.67 3.40 2.44
CA GLN A 3 13.60 4.46 2.08
C GLN A 3 13.14 5.21 0.81
N LEU A 4 11.83 5.43 0.69
CA LEU A 4 11.29 6.20 -0.42
C LEU A 4 11.57 7.67 -0.15
N GLN A 5 12.33 8.29 -1.04
CA GLN A 5 12.58 9.72 -1.08
C GLN A 5 11.41 10.39 -1.79
N PHE A 6 11.02 11.56 -1.30
CA PHE A 6 10.04 12.39 -1.98
C PHE A 6 10.60 12.82 -3.35
N THR A 7 9.87 12.54 -4.42
CA THR A 7 10.18 12.95 -5.79
C THR A 7 8.88 13.27 -6.52
N SER A 8 8.95 14.20 -7.46
CA SER A 8 7.85 14.56 -8.36
C SER A 8 7.89 13.81 -9.70
N SER A 9 8.99 13.11 -10.01
CA SER A 9 9.09 12.26 -11.20
C SER A 9 8.51 10.88 -10.94
N TRP A 10 7.62 10.44 -11.84
CA TRP A 10 7.06 9.10 -11.77
C TRP A 10 8.12 8.02 -12.03
N GLU A 11 9.05 8.29 -12.94
CA GLU A 11 10.18 7.39 -13.25
C GLU A 11 11.03 7.14 -12.00
N ASP A 12 11.33 8.19 -11.24
CA ASP A 12 12.09 8.07 -9.99
C ASP A 12 11.33 7.25 -8.93
N VAL A 13 10.01 7.45 -8.80
CA VAL A 13 9.17 6.63 -7.89
C VAL A 13 9.28 5.16 -8.28
N ILE A 14 9.12 4.85 -9.56
CA ILE A 14 9.22 3.48 -10.08
C ILE A 14 10.62 2.91 -9.83
N GLN A 15 11.68 3.66 -10.14
CA GLN A 15 13.05 3.23 -9.87
C GLN A 15 13.30 2.95 -8.38
N GLN A 16 12.78 3.79 -7.48
CA GLN A 16 12.89 3.56 -6.04
C GLN A 16 12.10 2.33 -5.57
N LEU A 17 10.94 2.02 -6.18
CA LEU A 17 10.18 0.81 -5.89
C LEU A 17 10.86 -0.47 -6.41
N HIS A 18 11.61 -0.34 -7.51
CA HIS A 18 12.48 -1.41 -8.02
C HIS A 18 13.79 -1.52 -7.22
N GLY A 19 14.26 -0.41 -6.65
CA GLY A 19 15.37 -0.29 -5.71
C GLY A 19 15.10 -1.07 -4.43
N SER A 20 15.32 -2.38 -4.51
CA SER A 20 14.84 -3.35 -3.54
C SER A 20 15.49 -3.17 -2.16
N PRO A 21 14.69 -3.11 -1.07
CA PRO A 21 15.16 -3.55 0.24
C PRO A 21 15.62 -5.01 0.16
N ARG A 22 16.65 -5.40 0.93
CA ARG A 22 17.12 -6.81 0.99
C ARG A 22 16.03 -7.79 1.47
N ASN A 23 14.98 -7.27 2.12
CA ASN A 23 13.85 -8.03 2.63
C ASN A 23 12.70 -8.11 1.60
N LYS A 24 12.42 -9.33 1.12
CA LYS A 24 11.38 -9.63 0.13
C LYS A 24 9.96 -9.33 0.62
N ASP A 25 9.69 -9.59 1.90
CA ASP A 25 8.37 -9.35 2.51
C ASP A 25 8.12 -7.84 2.65
N LEU A 26 9.14 -7.08 3.06
CA LEU A 26 9.05 -5.62 3.09
C LEU A 26 8.81 -5.05 1.70
N ARG A 27 9.56 -5.50 0.69
CA ARG A 27 9.35 -5.05 -0.71
C ARG A 27 7.93 -5.34 -1.18
N ARG A 28 7.43 -6.55 -0.94
CA ARG A 28 6.07 -6.93 -1.33
C ARG A 28 5.03 -6.05 -0.62
N LEU A 29 5.20 -5.81 0.68
CA LEU A 29 4.34 -4.92 1.45
C LEU A 29 4.34 -3.48 0.91
N THR A 30 5.52 -2.92 0.62
CA THR A 30 5.66 -1.58 0.01
C THR A 30 4.94 -1.48 -1.32
N LEU A 31 5.11 -2.47 -2.21
CA LEU A 31 4.45 -2.50 -3.51
C LEU A 31 2.93 -2.56 -3.37
N LEU A 32 2.42 -3.40 -2.47
CA LEU A 32 0.98 -3.51 -2.22
C LEU A 32 0.40 -2.21 -1.65
N ALA A 33 1.12 -1.56 -0.73
CA ALA A 33 0.72 -0.28 -0.17
C ALA A 33 0.65 0.80 -1.25
N VAL A 34 1.69 0.92 -2.10
CA VAL A 34 1.72 1.89 -3.19
C VAL A 34 0.62 1.64 -4.22
N GLN A 35 0.45 0.39 -4.66
CA GLN A 35 -0.62 0.02 -5.59
C GLN A 35 -2.01 0.33 -5.01
N GLY A 36 -2.23 -0.03 -3.74
CA GLY A 36 -3.47 0.25 -3.03
C GLY A 36 -3.77 1.73 -2.92
N THR A 37 -2.78 2.54 -2.53
CA THR A 37 -2.93 4.00 -2.40
C THR A 37 -3.27 4.65 -3.74
N ILE A 38 -2.56 4.30 -4.82
CA ILE A 38 -2.84 4.84 -6.15
C ILE A 38 -4.27 4.49 -6.59
N TYR A 39 -4.65 3.22 -6.44
CA TYR A 39 -5.99 2.75 -6.82
C TYR A 39 -7.10 3.48 -6.05
N TRP A 40 -6.99 3.57 -4.72
CA TRP A 40 -8.04 4.19 -3.91
C TRP A 40 -8.13 5.70 -4.06
N LEU A 41 -7.01 6.39 -4.30
CA LEU A 41 -7.02 7.81 -4.65
C LEU A 41 -7.68 8.05 -6.01
N TRP A 42 -7.35 7.23 -7.00
CA TRP A 42 -7.99 7.30 -8.32
C TRP A 42 -9.49 6.99 -8.24
N HIS A 43 -9.87 5.96 -7.49
CA HIS A 43 -11.26 5.59 -7.24
C HIS A 43 -12.01 6.74 -6.56
N GLU A 44 -11.47 7.32 -5.49
CA GLU A 44 -12.11 8.44 -4.80
C GLU A 44 -12.32 9.63 -5.74
N ARG A 45 -11.28 10.00 -6.51
CA ARG A 45 -11.39 11.10 -7.49
C ARG A 45 -12.52 10.85 -8.50
N ASN A 46 -12.63 9.63 -9.01
CA ASN A 46 -13.69 9.26 -9.95
C ASN A 46 -15.08 9.20 -9.29
N THR A 47 -15.17 8.71 -8.06
CA THR A 47 -16.42 8.73 -7.28
C THR A 47 -16.90 10.17 -7.06
N ARG A 48 -16.00 11.10 -6.74
CA ARG A 48 -16.35 12.52 -6.62
C ARG A 48 -16.87 13.10 -7.92
N LEU A 49 -16.23 12.76 -9.04
CA LEU A 49 -16.61 13.25 -10.37
C LEU A 49 -17.96 12.70 -10.83
N HIS A 50 -18.22 11.40 -10.65
CA HIS A 50 -19.38 10.74 -11.25
C HIS A 50 -20.55 10.53 -10.28
N GLN A 51 -20.30 10.48 -8.97
CA GLN A 51 -21.31 10.17 -7.95
C GLN A 51 -21.49 11.32 -6.96
N GLN A 52 -20.71 12.40 -7.07
CA GLN A 52 -20.73 13.56 -6.17
C GLN A 52 -20.70 13.20 -4.67
N THR A 53 -20.09 12.06 -4.37
CA THR A 53 -19.94 11.55 -3.00
C THR A 53 -18.51 11.78 -2.56
N PHE A 54 -18.35 12.29 -1.35
CA PHE A 54 -17.05 12.70 -0.81
C PHE A 54 -16.78 11.95 0.49
N ARG A 55 -15.61 11.33 0.58
CA ARG A 55 -15.12 10.76 1.84
C ARG A 55 -14.05 11.67 2.41
N THR A 56 -13.93 11.70 3.73
CA THR A 56 -12.82 12.40 4.38
C THR A 56 -11.51 11.68 4.09
N ALA A 57 -10.38 12.38 4.25
CA ALA A 57 -9.06 11.79 4.05
C ALA A 57 -8.85 10.58 4.97
N GLU A 58 -9.28 10.69 6.22
CA GLU A 58 -9.19 9.65 7.25
C GLU A 58 -9.98 8.39 6.84
N ALA A 59 -11.16 8.56 6.25
CA ALA A 59 -11.95 7.43 5.75
C ALA A 59 -11.26 6.71 4.58
N ILE A 60 -10.58 7.46 3.71
CA ILE A 60 -9.81 6.90 2.60
C ILE A 60 -8.58 6.16 3.14
N PHE A 61 -7.83 6.75 4.07
CA PHE A 61 -6.69 6.09 4.73
C PHE A 61 -7.12 4.80 5.45
N SER A 62 -8.19 4.84 6.24
CA SER A 62 -8.74 3.65 6.90
C SER A 62 -9.15 2.56 5.90
N THR A 63 -9.67 2.95 4.73
CA THR A 63 -10.03 2.01 3.67
C THR A 63 -8.77 1.37 3.07
N ILE A 64 -7.76 2.17 2.74
CA ILE A 64 -6.48 1.68 2.20
C ILE A 64 -5.84 0.70 3.18
N ASP A 65 -5.76 1.06 4.46
CA ASP A 65 -5.19 0.22 5.50
C ASP A 65 -5.92 -1.12 5.58
N LYS A 66 -7.24 -1.11 5.73
CA LYS A 66 -8.05 -2.35 5.81
C LYS A 66 -7.88 -3.23 4.57
N GLN A 67 -7.79 -2.64 3.39
CA GLN A 67 -7.61 -3.40 2.15
C GLN A 67 -6.22 -4.03 2.05
N LEU A 68 -5.19 -3.30 2.48
CA LEU A 68 -3.85 -3.83 2.58
C LEU A 68 -3.78 -4.99 3.58
N TRP A 69 -4.42 -4.85 4.75
CA TRP A 69 -4.58 -5.92 5.73
C TRP A 69 -5.24 -7.15 5.14
N ASN A 70 -6.41 -6.99 4.53
CA ASN A 70 -7.14 -8.09 3.91
C ASN A 70 -6.29 -8.81 2.85
N ARG A 71 -5.50 -8.05 2.08
CA ARG A 71 -4.59 -8.61 1.08
C ARG A 71 -3.42 -9.35 1.71
N VAL A 72 -2.84 -8.85 2.80
CA VAL A 72 -1.78 -9.56 3.54
C VAL A 72 -2.31 -10.84 4.16
N GLN A 73 -3.52 -10.81 4.72
CA GLN A 73 -4.19 -11.99 5.32
C GLN A 73 -4.53 -13.05 4.27
N SER A 74 -4.90 -12.67 3.05
CA SER A 74 -5.22 -13.66 2.01
C SER A 74 -4.00 -14.53 1.64
N PHE A 75 -2.78 -14.04 1.84
CA PHE A 75 -1.58 -14.86 1.70
C PHE A 75 -1.41 -15.90 2.81
N ARG A 76 -2.14 -15.81 3.93
CA ARG A 76 -1.99 -16.76 5.04
C ARG A 76 -2.27 -18.21 4.64
N HIS A 77 -3.20 -18.41 3.70
CA HIS A 77 -3.55 -19.74 3.21
C HIS A 77 -2.50 -20.34 2.27
N THR A 78 -1.73 -19.51 1.57
CA THR A 78 -0.72 -19.96 0.58
C THR A 78 0.70 -19.90 1.13
N ASN A 79 1.01 -18.90 1.95
CA ASN A 79 2.29 -18.68 2.59
C ASN A 79 2.09 -17.99 3.95
N PRO A 80 1.80 -18.76 5.01
CA PRO A 80 1.54 -18.23 6.34
C PRO A 80 2.74 -17.47 6.92
N ARG A 81 3.98 -17.91 6.63
CA ARG A 81 5.19 -17.23 7.07
C ARG A 81 5.28 -15.81 6.51
N ALA A 82 5.11 -15.66 5.20
CA ALA A 82 5.17 -14.35 4.55
C ALA A 82 4.06 -13.42 5.05
N SER A 83 2.84 -13.94 5.23
CA SER A 83 1.73 -13.18 5.82
C SER A 83 2.08 -12.64 7.21
N THR A 84 2.56 -13.50 8.11
CA THR A 84 2.99 -13.08 9.46
C THR A 84 4.14 -12.08 9.42
N ALA A 85 5.16 -12.30 8.60
CA ALA A 85 6.29 -11.39 8.47
C ALA A 85 5.86 -10.01 7.97
N MET A 86 4.98 -9.94 6.96
CA MET A 86 4.43 -8.69 6.44
C MET A 86 3.57 -7.98 7.50
N MET A 87 2.73 -8.70 8.25
CA MET A 87 1.95 -8.11 9.34
C MET A 87 2.84 -7.52 10.44
N GLN A 88 3.86 -8.26 10.87
CA GLN A 88 4.81 -7.79 11.88
C GLN A 88 5.56 -6.54 11.41
N LEU A 89 6.00 -6.53 10.15
CA LEU A 89 6.66 -5.37 9.54
C LEU A 89 5.73 -4.16 9.45
N TRP A 90 4.43 -4.38 9.25
CA TRP A 90 3.44 -3.32 9.25
C TRP A 90 3.22 -2.75 10.65
N PHE A 91 2.91 -3.59 11.65
CA PHE A 91 2.69 -3.14 13.04
C PHE A 91 3.91 -2.46 13.67
N LEU A 92 5.12 -2.90 13.33
CA LEU A 92 6.34 -2.25 13.80
C LEU A 92 6.52 -0.83 13.22
N ARG A 93 5.75 -0.47 12.18
CA ARG A 93 5.97 0.73 11.37
C ARG A 93 4.72 1.60 11.17
N SER A 94 3.55 1.17 11.65
CA SER A 94 2.29 1.93 11.72
C SER A 94 2.18 2.65 13.04
#